data_AF-A0A1F7JCP2-F1
#
_entry.id   AF-A0A1F7JCP2-F1
#
_cell.length_a   1.000
_cell.length_b   1.000
_cell.length_c   1.000
_cell.angle_alpha   90.00
_cell.angle_beta   90.00
_cell.angle_gamma   90.00
#
_symmetry.space_group_name_H-M   'P 1'
#
loop_
_entity.id
_entity.type
_entity.pdbx_description
1 polymer ?
#
loop_
_entity_poly.entity_id
_entity_poly.type
_entity_poly.pdbx_seq_one_letter_code
_entity_poly.pdbx_strand_id
1 'polypeptide(L)'
;MKKGFIPHYRSKAFKNSGGFTLIEIIITVAIIMLFSGLSIPRYNAYTQELKLRKESNRVKAVLDLAKKKAVASELYNQACTDFDGYRTVVSAGSFSLNFGCNDSYQTVQDYDLESNISVVTGTGNIDFPPGGFGINITINTIRLKNNQNNRCLDVSITPLGITTVSDSLIGC
;
A
#
# COMPACT_ATOMS: atom_id res chain seq x y z
N MET A 1 10.30 -35.55 -84.43
CA MET A 1 9.34 -35.80 -83.34
C MET A 1 9.75 -35.03 -82.10
N LYS A 2 9.03 -33.97 -81.71
CA LYS A 2 9.09 -33.38 -80.36
C LYS A 2 7.65 -33.11 -79.92
N LYS A 3 7.17 -33.91 -78.96
CA LYS A 3 5.83 -33.78 -78.38
C LYS A 3 5.82 -32.55 -77.46
N GLY A 4 4.91 -31.62 -77.71
CA GLY A 4 4.68 -30.45 -76.86
C GLY A 4 4.17 -30.85 -75.50
N PHE A 5 4.81 -30.34 -74.45
CA PHE A 5 4.44 -30.52 -73.06
C PHE A 5 3.40 -29.45 -72.68
N ILE A 6 2.18 -29.86 -72.37
CA ILE A 6 1.10 -28.97 -71.91
C ILE A 6 1.11 -28.96 -70.38
N PRO A 7 1.36 -27.82 -69.70
CA PRO A 7 1.31 -27.77 -68.25
C PRO A 7 -0.14 -27.73 -67.76
N HIS A 8 -0.54 -28.73 -66.96
CA HIS A 8 -1.80 -28.71 -66.23
C HIS A 8 -1.71 -27.70 -65.08
N TYR A 9 -2.42 -26.57 -65.18
CA TYR A 9 -2.58 -25.64 -64.07
C TYR A 9 -3.56 -26.24 -63.04
N ARG A 10 -3.03 -26.89 -61.99
CA ARG A 10 -3.85 -27.31 -60.85
C ARG A 10 -4.29 -26.07 -60.08
N SER A 11 -5.58 -25.75 -60.09
CA SER A 11 -6.12 -24.72 -59.21
C SER A 11 -5.99 -25.18 -57.76
N LYS A 12 -5.35 -24.37 -56.91
CA LYS A 12 -5.40 -24.57 -55.46
C LYS A 12 -6.77 -24.09 -54.99
N ALA A 13 -7.60 -25.00 -54.49
CA ALA A 13 -8.84 -24.64 -53.83
C ALA A 13 -8.52 -23.74 -52.62
N PHE A 14 -9.13 -22.56 -52.55
CA PHE A 14 -9.03 -21.68 -51.40
C PHE A 14 -9.71 -22.39 -50.23
N LYS A 15 -8.92 -22.89 -49.27
CA LYS A 15 -9.44 -23.52 -48.06
C LYS A 15 -10.18 -22.42 -47.29
N ASN A 16 -11.49 -22.59 -47.12
CA ASN A 16 -12.33 -21.66 -46.38
C ASN A 16 -11.92 -21.71 -44.90
N SER A 17 -10.98 -20.86 -44.50
CA SER A 17 -10.68 -20.61 -43.09
C SER A 17 -11.89 -19.87 -42.53
N GLY A 18 -12.68 -20.53 -41.68
CA GLY A 18 -13.90 -19.95 -41.10
C GLY A 18 -13.64 -18.57 -40.50
N GLY A 19 -14.34 -17.55 -41.01
CA GLY A 19 -14.34 -16.20 -40.45
C GLY A 19 -15.47 -16.03 -39.44
N PHE A 20 -15.31 -15.06 -38.53
CA PHE A 20 -16.36 -14.68 -37.59
C PHE A 20 -17.54 -14.04 -38.32
N THR A 21 -18.76 -14.36 -37.89
CA THR A 21 -19.94 -13.71 -38.44
C THR A 21 -20.09 -12.30 -37.85
N LEU A 22 -20.72 -11.38 -38.58
CA LEU A 22 -20.96 -10.02 -38.09
C LEU A 22 -21.81 -10.02 -36.82
N ILE A 23 -22.79 -10.92 -36.73
CA ILE A 23 -23.63 -11.07 -35.54
C ILE A 23 -22.81 -11.57 -34.33
N GLU A 24 -21.84 -12.46 -34.54
CA GLU A 24 -20.97 -12.96 -33.47
C GLU A 24 -20.08 -11.86 -32.91
N ILE A 25 -19.53 -10.98 -33.76
CA ILE A 25 -18.78 -9.81 -33.29
C ILE A 25 -19.68 -8.84 -32.52
N ILE A 26 -20.91 -8.60 -32.95
CA ILE A 26 -21.84 -7.71 -32.24
C ILE A 26 -22.19 -8.29 -30.85
N ILE A 27 -22.54 -9.58 -30.79
CA ILE A 27 -22.92 -10.23 -29.53
C ILE A 27 -21.73 -10.28 -28.57
N THR A 28 -20.54 -10.64 -29.05
CA THR A 28 -19.34 -10.70 -28.22
C THR A 28 -18.94 -9.33 -27.66
N VAL A 29 -18.97 -8.27 -28.48
CA VAL A 29 -18.69 -6.90 -28.02
C VAL A 29 -19.74 -6.44 -27.02
N ALA A 30 -21.03 -6.74 -27.23
CA ALA A 30 -22.09 -6.41 -26.30
C ALA A 30 -21.89 -7.08 -24.92
N ILE A 31 -21.51 -8.37 -24.92
CA ILE A 31 -21.19 -9.10 -23.69
C ILE A 31 -19.98 -8.50 -22.98
N ILE A 32 -18.91 -8.15 -23.72
CA ILE A 32 -17.71 -7.50 -23.15
C ILE A 32 -18.10 -6.17 -22.49
N MET A 33 -18.86 -5.32 -23.17
CA MET A 33 -19.28 -4.02 -22.63
C MET A 33 -20.09 -4.17 -21.33
N LEU A 34 -20.99 -5.16 -21.27
CA LEU A 34 -21.77 -5.45 -20.06
C LEU A 34 -20.86 -5.79 -18.87
N PHE A 35 -19.89 -6.68 -19.06
CA PHE A 35 -18.95 -7.06 -18.01
C PHE A 35 -17.97 -5.93 -17.64
N SER A 36 -17.48 -5.17 -18.62
CA SER A 36 -16.59 -4.03 -18.38
C SER A 36 -17.27 -2.96 -17.53
N GLY A 37 -18.54 -2.65 -17.80
CA GLY A 37 -19.30 -1.66 -17.03
C GLY A 37 -19.39 -1.98 -15.54
N LEU A 38 -19.52 -3.26 -15.18
CA LEU A 38 -19.62 -3.71 -13.80
C LEU A 38 -18.25 -3.84 -13.10
N SER A 39 -17.18 -4.07 -13.87
CA SER A 39 -15.85 -4.40 -13.33
C SER A 39 -15.08 -3.16 -12.83
N ILE A 40 -15.19 -2.03 -13.52
CA ILE A 40 -14.45 -0.79 -13.22
C ILE A 40 -14.66 -0.27 -11.79
N PRO A 41 -15.90 -0.09 -11.27
CA PRO A 41 -16.08 0.48 -9.94
C PRO A 41 -15.52 -0.43 -8.84
N ARG A 42 -15.62 -1.75 -9.00
CA ARG A 42 -15.04 -2.71 -8.05
C ARG A 42 -13.52 -2.70 -8.08
N TYR A 43 -12.93 -2.57 -9.26
CA TYR A 43 -11.49 -2.44 -9.39
C TYR A 43 -10.97 -1.21 -8.65
N ASN A 44 -11.62 -0.05 -8.83
CA ASN A 44 -11.24 1.18 -8.13
C ASN A 44 -11.33 1.02 -6.61
N ALA A 45 -12.42 0.46 -6.09
CA ALA A 45 -12.56 0.19 -4.65
C ALA A 45 -11.42 -0.70 -4.13
N TYR A 46 -11.08 -1.77 -4.85
CA TYR A 46 -9.99 -2.66 -4.50
C TYR A 46 -8.63 -1.96 -4.49
N THR A 47 -8.34 -1.11 -5.49
CA THR A 47 -7.12 -0.30 -5.52
C THR A 47 -7.03 0.62 -4.30
N GLN A 48 -8.15 1.23 -3.87
CA GLN A 48 -8.19 2.08 -2.67
C GLN A 48 -7.90 1.29 -1.39
N GLU A 49 -8.34 0.04 -1.30
CA GLU A 49 -8.04 -0.85 -0.18
C GLU A 49 -6.56 -1.26 -0.15
N LEU A 50 -5.95 -1.54 -1.31
CA LEU A 50 -4.52 -1.83 -1.41
C LEU A 50 -3.67 -0.64 -0.94
N LYS A 51 -4.05 0.59 -1.32
CA LYS A 51 -3.40 1.82 -0.86
C LYS A 51 -3.49 1.96 0.67
N LEU A 52 -4.67 1.73 1.24
CA LEU A 52 -4.85 1.79 2.70
C LEU A 52 -3.97 0.77 3.44
N ARG A 53 -3.89 -0.47 2.93
CA ARG A 53 -2.99 -1.50 3.48
C ARG A 53 -1.52 -1.11 3.37
N LYS A 54 -1.11 -0.57 2.23
CA LYS A 54 0.26 -0.10 2.01
C LYS A 54 0.63 1.00 3.00
N GLU A 55 -0.21 2.01 3.18
CA GLU A 55 0.05 3.11 4.11
C GLU A 55 0.05 2.63 5.58
N SER A 56 -0.87 1.73 5.95
CA SER A 56 -0.88 1.14 7.31
C SER A 56 0.40 0.34 7.59
N ASN A 57 0.87 -0.43 6.61
CA ASN A 57 2.15 -1.14 6.69
C ASN A 57 3.34 -0.19 6.74
N ARG A 58 3.26 0.97 6.08
CA ARG A 58 4.31 2.00 6.13
C ARG A 58 4.39 2.64 7.52
N VAL A 59 3.25 2.96 8.13
CA VAL A 59 3.18 3.41 9.54
C VAL A 59 3.81 2.37 10.47
N LYS A 60 3.40 1.10 10.33
CA LYS A 60 4.01 -0.02 11.08
C LYS A 60 5.53 -0.06 10.89
N ALA A 61 6.00 0.01 9.64
CA ALA A 61 7.42 -0.06 9.34
C ALA A 61 8.22 1.07 9.98
N VAL A 62 7.67 2.28 10.05
CA VAL A 62 8.32 3.42 10.70
C VAL A 62 8.32 3.31 12.22
N LEU A 63 7.25 2.80 12.82
CA LEU A 63 7.26 2.48 14.25
C LEU A 63 8.30 1.40 14.58
N ASP A 64 8.36 0.34 13.78
CA ASP A 64 9.38 -0.72 13.94
C ASP A 64 10.80 -0.18 13.73
N LEU A 65 10.97 0.76 12.80
CA LEU A 65 12.24 1.43 12.56
C LEU A 65 12.64 2.28 13.76
N ALA A 66 11.74 3.11 14.30
CA ALA A 66 11.96 3.92 15.49
C ALA A 66 12.41 3.03 16.67
N LYS A 67 11.69 1.93 16.91
CA LYS A 67 12.06 0.96 17.95
C LYS A 67 13.45 0.38 17.72
N LYS A 68 13.76 -0.09 16.50
CA LYS A 68 15.06 -0.69 16.19
C LYS A 68 16.20 0.30 16.41
N LYS A 69 16.03 1.55 15.97
CA LYS A 69 17.02 2.61 16.14
C LYS A 69 17.22 2.99 17.61
N ALA A 70 16.14 3.06 18.39
CA ALA A 70 16.19 3.29 19.83
C ALA A 70 16.92 2.17 20.58
N VAL A 71 16.59 0.91 20.28
CA VAL A 71 17.28 -0.26 20.88
C VAL A 71 18.76 -0.26 20.54
N ALA A 72 19.11 0.03 19.29
CA ALA A 72 20.50 0.10 18.84
C ALA A 72 21.27 1.32 19.37
N SER A 73 20.57 2.26 20.04
CA SER A 73 21.13 3.56 20.42
C SER A 73 21.81 4.27 19.26
N GLU A 74 21.18 4.20 18.08
CA GLU A 74 21.73 4.76 16.85
C GLU A 74 21.68 6.29 16.90
N LEU A 75 22.86 6.91 16.98
CA LEU A 75 22.99 8.36 16.95
C LEU A 75 22.67 8.93 15.56
N TYR A 76 22.02 10.08 15.53
CA TYR A 76 21.69 10.78 14.28
C TYR A 76 22.47 12.10 14.18
N ASN A 77 23.38 12.20 13.19
CA ASN A 77 24.10 13.40 12.74
C ASN A 77 24.83 14.26 13.81
N GLN A 78 24.82 13.87 15.08
CA GLN A 78 25.48 14.58 16.17
C GLN A 78 25.87 13.63 17.29
N ALA A 79 26.86 14.03 18.09
CA ALA A 79 27.13 13.39 19.36
C ALA A 79 25.97 13.71 20.33
N CYS A 80 25.51 12.69 21.04
CA CYS A 80 24.48 12.82 22.05
C CYS A 80 25.01 12.30 23.39
N THR A 81 24.96 13.16 24.41
CA THR A 81 25.41 12.83 25.76
C THR A 81 24.36 12.06 26.55
N ASP A 82 23.09 12.42 26.38
CA ASP A 82 21.94 11.76 27.00
C ASP A 82 20.93 11.38 25.92
N PHE A 83 20.91 10.10 25.55
CA PHE A 83 20.13 9.61 24.44
C PHE A 83 18.74 9.17 24.91
N ASP A 84 17.71 9.90 24.48
CA ASP A 84 16.32 9.68 24.93
C ASP A 84 15.60 8.60 24.12
N GLY A 85 16.16 8.18 22.98
CA GLY A 85 15.54 7.20 22.08
C GLY A 85 15.04 7.80 20.77
N TYR A 86 13.99 7.19 20.21
CA TYR A 86 13.34 7.66 18.98
C TYR A 86 11.84 7.85 19.22
N ARG A 87 11.29 8.89 18.60
CA ARG A 87 9.86 9.24 18.67
C ARG A 87 9.23 9.14 17.30
N THR A 88 8.10 8.47 17.21
CA THR A 88 7.18 8.62 16.07
C THR A 88 6.11 9.63 16.41
N VAL A 89 5.97 10.69 15.61
CA VAL A 89 4.86 11.65 15.73
C VAL A 89 3.84 11.31 14.66
N VAL A 90 2.60 11.07 15.06
CA VAL A 90 1.50 10.70 14.18
C VAL A 90 0.50 11.84 14.12
N SER A 91 0.27 12.36 12.92
CA SER A 91 -0.72 13.40 12.62
C SER A 91 -1.80 12.86 11.68
N ALA A 92 -2.86 13.64 11.46
CA ALA A 92 -3.99 13.21 10.63
C ALA A 92 -3.58 12.86 9.18
N GLY A 93 -2.62 13.58 8.59
CA GLY A 93 -2.20 13.41 7.19
C GLY A 93 -0.73 13.00 7.01
N SER A 94 0.02 12.87 8.08
CA SER A 94 1.46 12.63 8.03
C SER A 94 1.96 11.96 9.30
N PHE A 95 3.17 11.44 9.23
CA PHE A 95 3.89 10.92 10.38
C PHE A 95 5.37 11.20 10.22
N SER A 96 6.09 11.32 11.33
CA SER A 96 7.52 11.61 11.30
C SER A 96 8.30 10.74 12.27
N LEU A 97 9.54 10.47 11.91
CA LEU A 97 10.54 9.84 12.75
C LEU A 97 11.44 10.93 13.32
N ASN A 98 11.57 10.96 14.63
CA ASN A 98 12.39 11.94 15.34
C ASN A 98 13.41 11.24 16.23
N PHE A 99 14.61 11.81 16.29
CA PHE A 99 15.70 11.40 17.16
C PHE A 99 15.66 12.24 18.44
N GLY A 100 15.68 11.60 19.60
CA GLY A 100 15.68 12.24 20.91
C GLY A 100 17.08 12.33 21.51
N CYS A 101 17.46 13.53 21.96
CA CYS A 101 18.71 13.78 22.65
C CYS A 101 18.59 14.97 23.63
N ASN A 102 18.99 14.78 24.88
CA ASN A 102 18.90 15.78 25.95
C ASN A 102 17.49 16.41 26.04
N ASP A 103 16.44 15.59 26.09
CA ASP A 103 15.02 15.95 26.08
C ASP A 103 14.53 16.72 24.83
N SER A 104 15.35 16.78 23.78
CA SER A 104 15.04 17.48 22.54
C SER A 104 14.87 16.51 21.38
N TYR A 105 13.82 16.69 20.59
CA TYR A 105 13.51 15.82 19.46
C TYR A 105 13.73 16.54 18.13
N GLN A 106 14.59 15.96 17.31
CA GLN A 106 14.89 16.46 15.96
C GLN A 106 14.28 15.53 14.91
N THR A 107 13.66 16.11 13.89
CA THR A 107 13.08 15.34 12.79
C THR A 107 14.16 14.74 11.91
N VAL A 108 14.16 13.41 11.83
CA VAL A 108 15.05 12.61 10.99
C VAL A 108 14.42 12.45 9.61
N GLN A 109 13.12 12.15 9.57
CA GLN A 109 12.40 11.94 8.34
C GLN A 109 10.90 12.20 8.52
N ASP A 110 10.31 12.89 7.55
CA ASP A 110 8.87 13.08 7.42
C ASP A 110 8.29 12.15 6.35
N TYR A 111 7.05 11.75 6.56
CA TYR A 111 6.28 10.93 5.65
C TYR A 111 4.86 11.45 5.53
N ASP A 112 4.47 11.80 4.31
CA ASP A 112 3.08 12.12 4.00
C ASP A 112 2.29 10.85 3.68
N LEU A 113 1.05 10.81 4.18
CA LEU A 113 0.08 9.79 3.78
C LEU A 113 -0.43 10.10 2.37
N GLU A 114 -0.80 9.04 1.65
CA GLU A 114 -1.38 9.19 0.32
C GLU A 114 -2.70 9.98 0.38
N SER A 115 -2.98 10.78 -0.66
CA SER A 115 -4.23 11.52 -0.79
C SER A 115 -5.45 10.63 -0.53
N ASN A 116 -6.39 11.12 0.26
CA ASN A 116 -7.58 10.41 0.74
C ASN A 116 -7.36 9.37 1.86
N ILE A 117 -6.14 9.17 2.35
CA ILE A 117 -5.90 8.37 3.56
C ILE A 117 -5.56 9.32 4.71
N SER A 118 -6.20 9.10 5.86
CA SER A 118 -5.96 9.92 7.05
C SER A 118 -6.04 9.09 8.32
N VAL A 119 -5.25 9.46 9.32
CA VAL A 119 -5.38 8.93 10.69
C VAL A 119 -6.58 9.58 11.36
N VAL A 120 -7.50 8.77 11.84
CA VAL A 120 -8.72 9.22 12.54
C VAL A 120 -8.70 8.93 14.04
N THR A 121 -7.75 8.11 14.50
CA THR A 121 -7.55 7.78 15.92
C THR A 121 -6.08 7.45 16.16
N GLY A 122 -5.55 7.80 17.33
CA GLY A 122 -4.17 7.51 17.69
C GLY A 122 -3.14 8.51 17.16
N THR A 123 -3.53 9.78 17.00
CA THR A 123 -2.59 10.87 16.73
C THR A 123 -1.85 11.28 18.00
N GLY A 124 -0.57 11.61 17.88
CA GLY A 124 0.29 12.06 18.97
C GLY A 124 1.67 11.43 18.91
N ASN A 125 2.35 11.42 20.05
CA ASN A 125 3.74 11.00 20.15
C ASN A 125 3.83 9.57 20.69
N ILE A 126 4.67 8.76 20.07
CA ILE A 126 4.98 7.40 20.50
C ILE A 126 6.49 7.33 20.70
N ASP A 127 6.89 7.23 21.96
CA ASP A 127 8.28 7.28 22.39
C ASP A 127 8.83 5.88 22.61
N PHE A 128 9.92 5.57 21.93
CA PHE A 128 10.69 4.34 22.09
C PHE A 128 11.99 4.68 22.85
N PRO A 129 12.08 4.34 24.15
CA PRO A 129 13.27 4.62 24.94
C PRO A 129 14.45 3.71 24.54
N PRO A 130 15.69 4.09 24.89
CA PRO A 130 16.86 3.26 24.67
C PRO A 130 16.75 1.90 25.38
N GLY A 131 17.49 0.91 24.88
CA GLY A 131 17.62 -0.40 25.53
C GLY A 131 16.41 -1.35 25.39
N GLY A 132 15.35 -0.93 24.71
CA GLY A 132 14.22 -1.82 24.38
C GLY A 132 13.28 -2.11 25.54
N PHE A 133 13.33 -1.29 26.59
CA PHE A 133 12.30 -1.28 27.62
C PHE A 133 10.95 -0.91 27.00
N GLY A 134 9.87 -1.44 27.58
CA GLY A 134 8.52 -1.19 27.10
C GLY A 134 8.20 0.31 27.00
N ILE A 135 7.25 0.64 26.14
CA ILE A 135 6.75 1.98 25.94
C ILE A 135 5.61 2.27 26.92
N ASN A 136 5.56 3.48 27.47
CA ASN A 136 4.41 3.96 28.25
C ASN A 136 3.40 4.55 27.27
N ILE A 137 2.25 3.89 27.06
CA ILE A 137 1.42 4.12 25.87
C ILE A 137 0.09 4.75 26.25
N THR A 138 -0.12 5.97 25.77
CA THR A 138 -1.44 6.61 25.70
C THR A 138 -2.15 6.24 24.40
N ILE A 139 -1.38 5.82 23.38
CA ILE A 139 -1.86 5.44 22.05
C ILE A 139 -1.58 3.97 21.83
N ASN A 140 -2.62 3.14 21.91
CA ASN A 140 -2.56 1.69 21.69
C ASN A 140 -3.00 1.27 20.27
N THR A 141 -3.67 2.15 19.55
CA THR A 141 -4.18 1.88 18.22
C THR A 141 -4.17 3.15 17.39
N ILE A 142 -3.59 3.05 16.20
CA ILE A 142 -3.65 4.07 15.16
C ILE A 142 -4.63 3.57 14.09
N ARG A 143 -5.73 4.29 13.89
CA ARG A 143 -6.73 3.93 12.88
C ARG A 143 -6.56 4.79 11.65
N LEU A 144 -6.25 4.16 10.52
CA LEU A 144 -6.21 4.82 9.21
C LEU A 144 -7.55 4.63 8.51
N LYS A 145 -8.07 5.69 7.91
CA LYS A 145 -9.30 5.72 7.11
C LYS A 145 -8.97 6.09 5.68
N ASN A 146 -9.56 5.37 4.72
CA ASN A 146 -9.64 5.83 3.34
C ASN A 146 -10.98 6.56 3.13
N ASN A 147 -10.90 7.84 2.78
CA ASN A 147 -12.03 8.75 2.63
C ASN A 147 -12.82 8.54 1.33
N GLN A 148 -12.30 7.77 0.36
CA GLN A 148 -13.00 7.47 -0.90
C GLN A 148 -14.01 6.32 -0.74
N ASN A 149 -13.66 5.29 0.03
CA ASN A 149 -14.48 4.09 0.19
C ASN A 149 -14.93 3.82 1.64
N ASN A 150 -14.62 4.75 2.57
CA ASN A 150 -14.98 4.68 3.99
C ASN A 150 -14.56 3.37 4.69
N ARG A 151 -13.40 2.83 4.27
CA ARG A 151 -12.79 1.64 4.89
C ARG A 151 -11.66 2.05 5.84
N CYS A 152 -11.53 1.29 6.93
CA CYS A 152 -10.55 1.53 7.97
C CYS A 152 -9.61 0.32 8.15
N LEU A 153 -8.40 0.60 8.62
CA LEU A 153 -7.44 -0.40 9.04
C LEU A 153 -6.68 0.09 10.26
N ASP A 154 -6.49 -0.82 11.23
CA ASP A 154 -5.87 -0.50 12.51
C ASP A 154 -4.43 -0.98 12.55
N VAL A 155 -3.56 -0.12 13.08
CA VAL A 155 -2.20 -0.45 13.49
C VAL A 155 -2.19 -0.47 15.01
N SER A 156 -2.06 -1.65 15.59
CA SER A 156 -2.02 -1.85 17.04
C SER A 156 -0.60 -1.82 17.56
N ILE A 157 -0.42 -1.27 18.75
CA ILE A 157 0.87 -1.15 19.42
C ILE A 157 0.70 -1.68 20.84
N THR A 158 1.56 -2.63 21.21
CA THR A 158 1.60 -3.17 22.58
C THR A 158 2.50 -2.32 23.48
N PRO A 159 2.35 -2.40 24.82
CA PRO A 159 3.30 -1.79 25.76
C PRO A 159 4.75 -2.27 25.59
N LEU A 160 4.99 -3.39 24.91
CA LEU A 160 6.35 -3.85 24.56
C LEU A 160 6.87 -3.24 23.24
N GLY A 161 6.14 -2.30 22.66
CA GLY A 161 6.46 -1.69 21.37
C GLY A 161 6.40 -2.67 20.19
N ILE A 162 5.67 -3.78 20.33
CA ILE A 162 5.36 -4.67 19.19
C ILE A 162 4.22 -4.05 18.41
N THR A 163 4.41 -3.91 17.11
CA THR A 163 3.42 -3.32 16.20
C THR A 163 2.82 -4.36 15.26
N THR A 164 1.52 -4.28 15.03
CA THR A 164 0.80 -5.18 14.12
C THR A 164 -0.23 -4.39 13.31
N VAL A 165 -0.45 -4.79 12.05
CA VAL A 165 -1.56 -4.28 11.23
C VAL A 165 -2.67 -5.34 11.24
N SER A 166 -3.92 -4.93 11.37
CA SER A 166 -5.06 -5.85 11.27
C SER A 166 -5.12 -6.55 9.90
N ASP A 167 -5.52 -7.82 9.89
CA ASP A 167 -5.60 -8.61 8.65
C ASP A 167 -6.79 -8.18 7.77
N SER A 168 -7.90 -7.78 8.38
CA SER A 168 -9.13 -7.41 7.69
C SER A 168 -9.38 -5.91 7.70
N LEU A 169 -9.86 -5.38 6.57
CA LEU A 169 -10.43 -4.03 6.52
C LEU A 169 -11.78 -4.02 7.22
N ILE A 170 -12.05 -2.98 8.00
CA ILE A 170 -13.34 -2.77 8.67
C ILE A 170 -14.09 -1.58 8.04
N GLY A 171 -15.36 -1.43 8.38
CA GLY A 171 -16.09 -0.17 8.13
C GLY A 171 -15.60 0.90 9.11
N CYS A 172 -15.41 2.11 8.60
CA CYS A 172 -15.40 3.31 9.43
C CYS A 172 -16.84 3.81 9.62
#